data_AF-Q4ZHR3-F1
#
_entry.id   AF-Q4ZHR3-F1
#
_cell.length_a   1.000
_cell.length_b   1.000
_cell.length_c   1.000
_cell.angle_alpha   90.00
_cell.angle_beta   90.00
_cell.angle_gamma   90.00
#
_symmetry.space_group_name_H-M   'P 1'
#
loop_
_entity.id
_entity.type
_entity.pdbx_description
1 polymer ?
#
loop_
_entity_poly.entity_id
_entity_poly.type
_entity_poly.pdbx_seq_one_letter_code
_entity_poly.pdbx_strand_id
1 'polypeptide(L)'
;TGNLDSPWLMVGAILIGLITVILIEILKKHAQISSDGAISIILTFLFSIAIIIISNYTRNVHIDTDAVFLGNVELINLKQIYKILPILIINLIFIFLFFKEIKIFIFDPCLCSLLGFSTIIINYLLMTLVSLTVVVCFDIVGSIMVIACMIGPAMTAILLTS
;
A
#
# COMPACT_ATOMS: atom_id res chain seq x y z
N THR A 1 -13.07 -28.79 -9.20
CA THR A 1 -14.45 -28.47 -8.78
C THR A 1 -14.40 -27.67 -7.48
N GLY A 2 -14.26 -26.36 -7.57
CA GLY A 2 -14.22 -25.48 -6.39
C GLY A 2 -15.25 -24.38 -6.59
N ASN A 3 -16.41 -24.51 -5.96
CA ASN A 3 -17.45 -23.48 -5.99
C ASN A 3 -16.93 -22.26 -5.23
N LEU A 4 -16.70 -21.17 -5.95
CA LEU A 4 -16.31 -19.87 -5.41
C LEU A 4 -17.47 -19.21 -4.64
N ASP A 5 -18.70 -19.72 -4.80
CA ASP A 5 -19.91 -19.33 -4.07
C ASP A 5 -20.18 -20.21 -2.83
N SER A 6 -19.13 -20.75 -2.20
CA SER A 6 -19.31 -21.49 -0.94
C SER A 6 -19.57 -20.52 0.20
N PRO A 7 -20.69 -20.63 0.95
CA PRO A 7 -20.96 -19.80 2.12
C PRO A 7 -19.84 -19.84 3.16
N TRP A 8 -19.08 -20.95 3.19
CA TRP A 8 -17.96 -21.15 4.10
C TRP A 8 -16.79 -20.20 3.85
N LEU A 9 -16.55 -19.83 2.58
CA LEU A 9 -15.51 -18.88 2.21
C LEU A 9 -15.85 -17.48 2.74
N MET A 10 -17.13 -17.10 2.64
CA MET A 10 -17.61 -15.80 3.09
C MET A 10 -17.54 -15.67 4.62
N VAL A 11 -17.94 -16.73 5.34
CA VAL A 11 -17.80 -16.78 6.81
C VAL A 11 -16.33 -16.71 7.23
N GLY A 12 -15.45 -17.43 6.56
CA GLY A 12 -14.00 -17.37 6.82
C GLY A 12 -13.42 -15.98 6.58
N ALA A 13 -13.78 -15.32 5.47
CA ALA A 13 -13.34 -13.97 5.14
C ALA A 13 -13.82 -12.94 6.18
N ILE A 14 -15.08 -13.04 6.62
CA ILE A 14 -15.63 -12.16 7.67
C ILE A 14 -14.89 -12.37 8.99
N LEU A 15 -14.64 -13.61 9.41
CA LEU A 15 -13.91 -13.93 10.64
C LEU A 15 -12.48 -13.37 10.60
N ILE A 16 -11.75 -13.59 9.50
CA ILE A 16 -10.39 -13.04 9.31
C ILE A 16 -10.42 -11.50 9.33
N GLY A 17 -11.41 -10.88 8.68
CA GLY A 17 -11.58 -9.44 8.66
C GLY A 17 -11.78 -8.86 10.06
N LEU A 18 -12.67 -9.47 10.86
CA LEU A 18 -12.92 -9.07 12.24
C LEU A 18 -11.68 -9.23 13.13
N ILE A 19 -10.97 -10.36 13.00
CA ILE A 19 -9.71 -10.61 13.70
C ILE A 19 -8.69 -9.53 13.34
N THR A 20 -8.58 -9.16 12.06
CA THR A 20 -7.65 -8.14 11.58
C THR A 20 -7.95 -6.78 12.22
N VAL A 21 -9.22 -6.36 12.24
CA VAL A 21 -9.63 -5.09 12.85
C VAL A 21 -9.33 -5.07 14.36
N ILE A 22 -9.63 -6.16 15.08
CA ILE A 22 -9.33 -6.28 16.51
C ILE A 22 -7.82 -6.17 16.76
N LEU A 23 -7.00 -6.81 15.93
CA LEU A 23 -5.56 -6.73 16.04
C LEU A 23 -5.04 -5.30 15.82
N ILE A 24 -5.61 -4.57 14.85
CA ILE A 24 -5.27 -3.17 14.58
C ILE A 24 -5.62 -2.29 15.78
N GLU A 25 -6.82 -2.47 16.34
CA GLU A 25 -7.28 -1.73 17.51
C GLU A 25 -6.37 -1.94 18.72
N ILE A 26 -5.98 -3.20 18.99
CA ILE A 26 -5.08 -3.55 20.10
C ILE A 26 -3.69 -2.93 19.91
N LEU A 27 -3.13 -3.04 18.70
CA LEU A 27 -1.79 -2.51 18.43
C LEU A 27 -1.76 -0.99 18.52
N LYS A 28 -2.80 -0.30 18.01
CA LYS A 28 -2.94 1.15 18.14
C LYS A 28 -2.97 1.59 19.61
N LYS A 29 -3.70 0.86 20.46
CA LYS A 29 -3.82 1.20 21.89
C LYS A 29 -2.53 0.93 22.67
N HIS A 30 -1.81 -0.15 22.36
CA HIS A 30 -0.68 -0.58 23.17
C HIS A 30 0.66 0.03 22.74
N ALA A 31 0.87 0.25 21.44
CA ALA A 31 2.16 0.68 20.91
C ALA A 31 2.20 2.17 20.53
N GLN A 32 1.11 2.93 20.75
CA GLN A 32 1.02 4.39 20.52
C GLN A 32 1.50 4.81 19.10
N ILE A 33 1.34 3.90 18.14
CA ILE A 33 1.76 4.08 16.74
C ILE A 33 0.69 4.84 15.97
N SER A 34 1.09 5.54 14.91
CA SER A 34 0.15 6.18 13.97
C SER A 34 -0.84 5.15 13.39
N SER A 35 -2.07 5.60 13.11
CA SER A 35 -3.13 4.72 12.60
C SER A 35 -2.71 4.00 11.30
N ASP A 36 -2.03 4.70 10.39
CA ASP A 36 -1.54 4.15 9.13
C ASP A 36 -0.39 3.14 9.33
N GLY A 37 0.45 3.38 10.35
CA GLY A 37 1.54 2.49 10.72
C GLY A 37 1.04 1.16 11.28
N ALA A 38 0.04 1.19 12.16
CA ALA A 38 -0.52 -0.03 12.75
C ALA A 38 -1.17 -0.94 11.69
N ILE A 39 -1.95 -0.36 10.75
CA ILE A 39 -2.58 -1.09 9.64
C ILE A 39 -1.51 -1.80 8.81
N SER A 40 -0.45 -1.07 8.47
CA SER A 40 0.69 -1.55 7.69
C SER A 40 1.42 -2.75 8.32
N ILE A 41 1.74 -2.66 9.61
CA ILE A 41 2.42 -3.75 10.35
C ILE A 41 1.57 -5.00 10.36
N ILE A 42 0.30 -4.87 10.71
CA ILE A 42 -0.59 -6.02 10.87
C ILE A 42 -0.90 -6.67 9.53
N LEU A 43 -1.11 -5.87 8.49
CA LEU A 43 -1.28 -6.39 7.13
C LEU A 43 -0.06 -7.21 6.73
N THR A 44 1.16 -6.70 6.91
CA THR A 44 2.41 -7.42 6.59
C THR A 44 2.54 -8.73 7.38
N PHE A 45 2.21 -8.70 8.68
CA PHE A 45 2.26 -9.87 9.56
C PHE A 45 1.28 -10.97 9.13
N LEU A 46 -0.01 -10.61 8.93
CA LEU A 46 -1.03 -11.55 8.48
C LEU A 46 -0.75 -12.06 7.07
N PHE A 47 -0.22 -11.20 6.21
CA PHE A 47 0.16 -11.57 4.85
C PHE A 47 1.31 -12.58 4.84
N SER A 48 2.34 -12.38 5.68
CA SER A 48 3.44 -13.35 5.84
C SER A 48 2.92 -14.72 6.32
N ILE A 49 2.02 -14.73 7.30
CA ILE A 49 1.35 -15.97 7.77
C ILE A 49 0.57 -16.64 6.63
N ALA A 50 -0.19 -15.87 5.84
CA ALA A 50 -0.93 -16.39 4.71
C ALA A 50 0.00 -17.08 3.69
N ILE A 51 1.10 -16.42 3.30
CA ILE A 51 2.10 -17.02 2.39
C ILE A 51 2.67 -18.31 2.98
N ILE A 52 3.04 -18.34 4.27
CA ILE A 52 3.61 -19.54 4.90
C ILE A 52 2.63 -20.72 4.84
N ILE A 53 1.34 -20.47 5.12
CA ILE A 53 0.29 -21.50 5.06
C ILE A 53 0.12 -21.99 3.62
N ILE A 54 0.01 -21.07 2.66
CA ILE A 54 -0.16 -21.38 1.23
C ILE A 54 1.05 -22.13 0.69
N SER A 55 2.27 -21.69 1.01
CA SER A 55 3.51 -22.32 0.57
C SER A 55 3.64 -23.77 1.07
N ASN A 56 3.19 -24.05 2.29
CA ASN A 56 3.21 -25.41 2.84
C ASN A 56 2.12 -26.32 2.26
N TYR A 57 0.91 -25.82 2.02
CA TYR A 57 -0.22 -26.63 1.52
C TYR A 57 -0.31 -26.75 0.00
N THR A 58 0.33 -25.84 -0.76
CA THR A 58 0.20 -25.73 -2.22
C THR A 58 1.49 -26.13 -2.98
N ARG A 59 2.40 -26.87 -2.33
CA ARG A 59 3.69 -27.31 -2.91
C ARG A 59 3.55 -28.13 -4.22
N ASN A 60 2.36 -28.65 -4.53
CA ASN A 60 2.10 -29.58 -5.62
C ASN A 60 1.23 -29.04 -6.77
N VAL A 61 0.86 -27.76 -6.76
CA VAL A 61 0.08 -27.15 -7.84
C VAL A 61 0.82 -25.92 -8.33
N HIS A 62 1.34 -25.98 -9.55
CA HIS A 62 1.87 -24.83 -10.29
C HIS A 62 0.74 -23.84 -10.58
N ILE A 63 0.25 -23.14 -9.55
CA ILE A 63 -0.61 -21.99 -9.73
C ILE A 63 0.29 -20.76 -9.65
N ASP A 64 0.34 -20.00 -10.74
CA ASP A 64 0.94 -18.67 -10.86
C ASP A 64 0.31 -17.61 -9.93
N THR A 65 -0.27 -18.00 -8.80
CA THR A 65 -0.73 -17.07 -7.75
C THR A 65 0.45 -16.34 -7.14
N ASP A 66 1.58 -17.02 -6.95
CA ASP A 66 2.80 -16.38 -6.44
C ASP A 66 3.29 -15.29 -7.40
N ALA A 67 3.18 -15.50 -8.72
CA ALA A 67 3.54 -14.50 -9.72
C ALA A 67 2.65 -13.25 -9.67
N VAL A 68 1.37 -13.38 -9.36
CA VAL A 68 0.42 -12.24 -9.28
C VAL A 68 0.55 -11.49 -7.95
N PHE A 69 0.77 -12.22 -6.84
CA PHE A 69 0.90 -11.59 -5.53
C PHE A 69 2.29 -10.98 -5.32
N LEU A 70 3.37 -11.73 -5.58
CA LEU A 70 4.75 -11.25 -5.42
C LEU A 70 5.20 -10.38 -6.59
N GLY A 71 4.63 -10.58 -7.77
CA GLY A 71 5.06 -9.94 -9.00
C GLY A 71 6.40 -10.50 -9.50
N ASN A 72 6.48 -10.85 -10.77
CA ASN A 72 7.76 -11.21 -11.37
C ASN A 72 8.53 -9.95 -11.78
N VAL A 73 9.14 -9.28 -10.81
CA VAL A 73 10.12 -8.19 -11.07
C VAL A 73 11.28 -8.70 -11.96
N GLU A 74 11.57 -10.00 -11.90
CA GLU A 74 12.56 -10.68 -12.73
C GLU A 74 12.17 -10.79 -14.22
N LEU A 75 10.87 -10.76 -14.55
CA LEU A 75 10.35 -10.86 -15.92
C LEU A 75 10.03 -9.49 -16.52
N ILE A 76 10.52 -8.40 -15.93
CA ILE A 76 10.22 -7.06 -16.42
C ILE A 76 10.72 -6.90 -17.85
N ASN A 77 9.77 -6.74 -18.77
CA ASN A 77 10.04 -6.53 -20.19
C ASN A 77 10.14 -5.03 -20.48
N LEU A 78 10.90 -4.64 -21.51
CA LEU A 78 10.98 -3.25 -21.99
C LEU A 78 9.60 -2.61 -22.21
N LYS A 79 8.60 -3.41 -22.60
CA LYS A 79 7.20 -2.95 -22.75
C LYS A 79 6.55 -2.50 -21.44
N GLN A 80 6.85 -3.13 -20.31
CA GLN A 80 6.34 -2.71 -19.00
C GLN A 80 7.03 -1.43 -18.53
N ILE A 81 8.32 -1.27 -18.83
CA ILE A 81 9.07 -0.04 -18.56
C ILE A 81 8.43 1.16 -19.29
N TYR A 82 8.04 1.00 -20.56
CA TYR A 82 7.34 2.05 -21.30
C TYR A 82 5.97 2.42 -20.69
N LYS A 83 5.30 1.51 -19.98
CA LYS A 83 4.03 1.81 -19.29
C LYS A 83 4.23 2.62 -18.01
N ILE A 84 5.29 2.37 -17.25
CA ILE A 84 5.57 3.11 -16.00
C ILE A 84 6.28 4.45 -16.24
N LEU A 85 7.05 4.58 -17.31
CA LEU A 85 7.74 5.83 -17.65
C LEU A 85 6.86 7.09 -17.67
N PRO A 86 5.66 7.11 -18.30
CA PRO A 86 4.79 8.28 -18.26
C PRO A 86 4.27 8.58 -16.85
N ILE A 87 4.01 7.55 -16.03
CA ILE A 87 3.58 7.73 -14.62
C ILE A 87 4.70 8.34 -13.77
N LEU A 88 5.94 8.00 -14.07
CA LEU A 88 7.10 8.58 -13.39
C LEU A 88 7.28 10.05 -13.78
N ILE A 89 7.15 10.35 -15.08
CA ILE A 89 7.27 11.73 -15.59
C ILE A 89 6.15 12.62 -15.04
N ILE A 90 4.90 12.15 -15.00
CA ILE A 90 3.78 12.94 -14.45
C ILE A 90 3.97 13.19 -12.95
N ASN A 91 4.41 12.19 -12.17
CA ASN A 91 4.73 12.37 -10.76
C ASN A 91 5.86 13.39 -10.57
N LEU A 92 6.93 13.30 -11.37
CA LEU A 92 8.07 14.21 -11.26
C LEU A 92 7.68 15.65 -11.59
N ILE A 93 6.95 15.85 -12.68
CA ILE A 93 6.44 17.17 -13.09
C ILE A 93 5.52 17.73 -12.01
N PHE A 94 4.62 16.90 -11.47
CA PHE A 94 3.70 17.30 -10.42
C PHE A 94 4.45 17.75 -9.15
N ILE A 95 5.37 16.92 -8.66
CA ILE A 95 6.18 17.24 -7.48
C ILE A 95 7.02 18.49 -7.72
N PHE A 96 7.61 18.65 -8.91
CA PHE A 96 8.43 19.82 -9.23
C PHE A 96 7.60 21.12 -9.26
N LEU A 97 6.40 21.07 -9.84
CA LEU A 97 5.53 22.23 -9.99
C LEU A 97 4.90 22.64 -8.65
N PHE A 98 4.49 21.65 -7.84
CA PHE A 98 3.81 21.86 -6.55
C PHE A 98 4.73 21.67 -5.33
N PHE A 99 6.05 21.71 -5.52
CA PHE A 99 7.02 21.41 -4.45
C PHE A 99 6.85 22.34 -3.24
N LYS A 100 6.53 23.61 -3.49
CA LYS A 100 6.37 24.62 -2.45
C LYS A 100 5.10 24.38 -1.64
N GLU A 101 4.00 24.10 -2.33
CA GLU A 101 2.68 23.83 -1.77
C GLU A 101 2.69 22.54 -0.94
N ILE A 102 3.26 21.46 -1.48
CA ILE A 102 3.37 20.17 -0.78
C ILE A 102 4.22 20.31 0.49
N LYS A 103 5.34 21.03 0.42
CA LYS A 103 6.21 21.25 1.59
C LYS A 103 5.46 21.97 2.71
N ILE A 104 4.78 23.06 2.39
CA ILE A 104 4.03 23.85 3.40
C ILE A 104 2.89 23.01 3.97
N PHE A 105 2.16 22.26 3.13
CA PHE A 105 1.09 21.37 3.56
C PHE A 105 1.56 20.29 4.55
N ILE A 106 2.73 19.67 4.31
CA ILE A 106 3.28 18.63 5.19
C ILE A 106 3.73 19.19 6.54
N PHE A 107 4.33 20.40 6.57
CA PHE A 107 4.82 21.01 7.80
C PHE A 107 3.71 21.67 8.63
N ASP A 108 2.80 22.40 7.99
CA ASP A 108 1.70 23.08 8.67
C ASP A 108 0.49 23.31 7.73
N PRO A 109 -0.52 22.42 7.78
CA PRO A 109 -1.75 22.55 7.00
C PRO A 109 -2.55 23.82 7.33
N CYS A 110 -2.42 24.34 8.56
CA CYS A 110 -3.11 25.56 9.00
C CYS A 110 -2.44 26.78 8.37
N LEU A 111 -1.11 26.86 8.43
CA LEU A 111 -0.33 27.90 7.75
C LEU A 111 -0.58 27.89 6.23
N CYS A 112 -0.70 26.71 5.63
CA CYS A 112 -1.04 26.56 4.21
C CYS A 112 -2.37 27.25 3.86
N SER A 113 -3.40 27.07 4.70
CA SER A 113 -4.70 27.71 4.53
C SER A 113 -4.65 29.21 4.76
N LEU A 114 -3.80 29.69 5.68
CA LEU A 114 -3.61 31.13 5.94
C LEU A 114 -2.84 31.85 4.82
N LEU A 115 -1.94 31.14 4.13
CA LEU A 115 -1.23 31.63 2.95
C LEU A 115 -2.11 31.71 1.69
N GLY A 116 -3.38 31.32 1.79
CA GLY A 116 -4.36 31.39 0.69
C GLY A 116 -4.39 30.15 -0.22
N PHE A 117 -3.66 29.09 0.11
CA PHE A 117 -3.73 27.82 -0.62
C PHE A 117 -4.89 26.98 -0.09
N SER A 118 -5.62 26.32 -1.00
CA SER A 118 -6.63 25.36 -0.58
C SER A 118 -5.97 24.05 -0.17
N THR A 119 -5.78 23.87 1.14
CA THR A 119 -5.33 22.63 1.79
C THR A 119 -6.12 21.40 1.28
N ILE A 120 -7.41 21.58 1.01
CA ILE A 120 -8.30 20.54 0.51
C ILE A 120 -7.92 20.12 -0.91
N ILE A 121 -7.69 21.06 -1.82
CA ILE A 121 -7.32 20.76 -3.20
C ILE A 121 -5.98 20.03 -3.25
N ILE A 122 -4.98 20.51 -2.51
CA ILE A 122 -3.64 19.87 -2.46
C ILE A 122 -3.76 18.43 -1.95
N ASN A 123 -4.53 18.19 -0.89
CA ASN A 123 -4.74 16.86 -0.35
C ASN A 123 -5.41 15.92 -1.36
N TYR A 124 -6.49 16.34 -2.03
CA TYR A 124 -7.15 15.53 -3.04
C TYR A 124 -6.27 15.23 -4.24
N LEU A 125 -5.46 16.21 -4.67
CA LEU A 125 -4.55 16.03 -5.79
C LEU A 125 -3.44 15.02 -5.45
N LEU A 126 -2.85 15.14 -4.26
CA LEU A 126 -1.90 14.15 -3.72
C LEU A 126 -2.51 12.76 -3.62
N MET A 127 -3.71 12.63 -3.04
CA MET A 127 -4.40 11.34 -2.94
C MET A 127 -4.66 10.71 -4.30
N THR A 128 -5.09 11.51 -5.27
CA THR A 128 -5.36 11.03 -6.64
C THR A 128 -4.09 10.56 -7.32
N LEU A 129 -3.00 11.33 -7.20
CA LEU A 129 -1.70 10.99 -7.78
C LEU A 129 -1.13 9.70 -7.17
N VAL A 130 -1.19 9.57 -5.85
CA VAL A 130 -0.76 8.37 -5.13
C VAL A 130 -1.61 7.17 -5.53
N SER A 131 -2.94 7.30 -5.54
CA SER A 131 -3.84 6.22 -5.94
C SER A 131 -3.56 5.74 -7.36
N LEU A 132 -3.39 6.68 -8.31
CA LEU A 132 -3.08 6.33 -9.70
C LEU A 132 -1.75 5.58 -9.80
N THR A 133 -0.73 6.06 -9.10
CA THR A 133 0.60 5.45 -9.08
C THR A 133 0.55 4.04 -8.49
N VAL A 134 -0.15 3.84 -7.38
CA VAL A 134 -0.30 2.54 -6.72
C VAL A 134 -1.02 1.53 -7.62
N VAL A 135 -2.10 1.92 -8.29
CA VAL A 135 -2.85 1.04 -9.20
C VAL A 135 -1.97 0.59 -10.37
N VAL A 136 -1.18 1.50 -10.96
CA VAL A 136 -0.25 1.15 -12.04
C VAL A 136 0.88 0.24 -11.53
N CYS A 137 1.39 0.49 -10.33
CA CYS A 137 2.43 -0.35 -9.74
C CYS A 137 1.92 -1.77 -9.41
N PHE A 138 0.65 -1.94 -9.02
CA PHE A 138 0.07 -3.27 -8.77
C PHE A 138 0.07 -4.17 -10.01
N ASP A 139 -0.18 -3.62 -11.20
CA ASP A 139 -0.16 -4.38 -12.47
C ASP A 139 1.25 -4.85 -12.85
N ILE A 140 2.29 -4.10 -12.47
CA ILE A 140 3.67 -4.34 -12.92
C ILE A 140 4.49 -5.11 -11.88
N VAL A 141 4.41 -4.71 -10.62
CA VAL A 141 5.30 -5.18 -9.53
C VAL A 141 4.57 -6.15 -8.59
N GLY A 142 3.24 -6.25 -8.68
CA GLY A 142 2.46 -7.07 -7.76
C GLY A 142 2.05 -6.31 -6.49
N SER A 143 0.93 -6.73 -5.90
CA SER A 143 0.29 -6.02 -4.79
C SER A 143 1.12 -6.02 -3.51
N ILE A 144 1.81 -7.10 -3.18
CA ILE A 144 2.58 -7.22 -1.94
C ILE A 144 3.76 -6.26 -1.93
N MET A 145 4.51 -6.22 -3.03
CA MET A 145 5.75 -5.46 -3.11
C MET A 145 5.47 -3.97 -2.95
N VAL A 146 4.41 -3.48 -3.59
CA VAL A 146 3.98 -2.09 -3.48
C VAL A 146 3.59 -1.75 -2.04
N ILE A 147 2.84 -2.62 -1.36
CA ILE A 147 2.51 -2.45 0.06
C ILE A 147 3.80 -2.39 0.88
N ALA A 148 4.71 -3.36 0.73
CA ALA A 148 5.98 -3.38 1.47
C ALA A 148 6.82 -2.10 1.25
N CYS A 149 6.86 -1.59 0.01
CA CYS A 149 7.57 -0.37 -0.35
C CYS A 149 6.94 0.90 0.25
N MET A 150 5.62 0.92 0.48
CA MET A 150 4.95 2.02 1.20
C MET A 150 5.21 1.99 2.70
N ILE A 151 5.37 0.80 3.28
CA ILE A 151 5.54 0.61 4.73
C ILE A 151 6.97 0.97 5.18
N GLY A 152 7.96 0.59 4.38
CA GLY A 152 9.38 0.87 4.65
C GLY A 152 9.66 2.32 5.07
N PRO A 153 9.37 3.35 4.24
CA PRO A 153 9.64 4.74 4.57
C PRO A 153 8.80 5.26 5.75
N ALA A 154 7.56 4.78 5.93
CA ALA A 154 6.72 5.17 7.05
C ALA A 154 7.32 4.71 8.40
N MET A 155 7.83 3.47 8.45
CA MET A 155 8.45 2.90 9.64
C MET A 155 9.80 3.53 9.96
N THR A 156 10.64 3.77 8.93
CA THR A 156 11.95 4.43 9.15
C THR A 156 11.79 5.87 9.62
N ALA A 157 10.77 6.60 9.15
CA ALA A 157 10.50 7.96 9.61
C ALA A 157 10.13 8.02 11.09
N ILE A 158 9.35 7.04 11.59
CA ILE A 158 9.01 6.94 13.01
C ILE A 158 10.27 6.66 13.84
N LEU A 159 11.09 5.68 13.42
CA LEU A 159 12.32 5.32 14.13
C LEU A 159 13.37 6.44 14.17
N LEU A 160 13.41 7.31 13.16
CA LEU A 160 14.33 8.45 13.12
C LEU A 160 13.84 9.66 13.93
N THR A 161 12.54 9.76 14.17
CA THR A 161 11.93 10.87 14.94
C THR A 161 11.82 10.54 16.43
N SER A 162 11.78 9.25 16.79
CA SER A 162 11.81 8.73 18.17
C SER A 162 13.21 8.65 18.73
#